data_AF-A0A7Y0SJP6-F1
#
_entry.id   AF-A0A7Y0SJP6-F1
#
_cell.length_a   1.000
_cell.length_b   1.000
_cell.length_c   1.000
_cell.angle_alpha   90.00
_cell.angle_beta   90.00
_cell.angle_gamma   90.00
#
_symmetry.space_group_name_H-M   'P 1'
#
loop_
_entity.id
_entity.type
_entity.pdbx_description
1 polymer ?
#
loop_
_entity_poly.entity_id
_entity_poly.type
_entity_poly.pdbx_seq_one_letter_code
_entity_poly.pdbx_strand_id
1 'polypeptide(L)' 'ITDYKAPTAEEASDAKKAAKRPPIVNYPGEGFREMTKAEWAKLPADYKGVRGAAETETHGAYRFRRCMTHGCTLVNVYI' A
#
# COMPACT_ATOMS: atom_id res chain seq x y z
N ILE A 1 1.42 -9.91 -37.94
CA ILE A 1 0.70 -9.10 -36.92
C ILE A 1 1.56 -7.88 -36.65
N THR A 2 1.16 -6.72 -37.15
CA THR A 2 1.92 -5.46 -37.08
C THR A 2 1.02 -4.25 -36.79
N ASP A 3 -0.23 -4.47 -36.40
CA ASP A 3 -1.19 -3.40 -36.09
C ASP A 3 -1.14 -3.02 -34.61
N TYR A 4 0.04 -2.61 -34.14
CA TYR A 4 0.14 -1.99 -32.80
C TYR A 4 -0.36 -0.55 -32.88
N LYS A 5 -1.41 -0.25 -32.11
CA LYS A 5 -1.90 1.12 -31.93
C LYS A 5 -1.44 1.62 -30.56
N ALA A 6 -0.50 2.56 -30.55
CA ALA A 6 -0.08 3.21 -29.32
C ALA A 6 -1.27 3.97 -28.70
N PRO A 7 -1.38 3.99 -27.36
CA PRO A 7 -2.41 4.77 -26.70
C PRO A 7 -2.26 6.25 -27.03
N THR A 8 -3.38 6.91 -27.24
CA THR A 8 -3.48 8.35 -27.39
C THR A 8 -3.10 9.06 -26.08
N ALA A 9 -2.80 10.35 -26.15
CA ALA A 9 -2.44 11.14 -24.97
C ALA A 9 -3.56 11.17 -23.91
N GLU A 10 -4.83 11.12 -24.36
CA GLU A 10 -6.00 11.06 -23.48
C GLU A 10 -6.08 9.72 -22.76
N GLU A 11 -5.95 8.59 -23.48
CA GLU A 11 -5.94 7.25 -22.90
C GLU A 11 -4.78 7.08 -21.91
N ALA A 12 -3.60 7.63 -22.22
CA ALA A 12 -2.45 7.61 -21.31
C ALA A 12 -2.70 8.45 -20.04
N SER A 13 -3.39 9.59 -20.17
CA SER A 13 -3.75 10.46 -19.04
C SER A 13 -4.75 9.79 -18.11
N ASP A 14 -5.79 9.16 -18.66
CA ASP A 14 -6.82 8.49 -17.88
C ASP A 14 -6.30 7.21 -17.23
N ALA A 15 -5.43 6.46 -17.92
CA ALA A 15 -4.69 5.36 -17.32
C ALA A 15 -3.84 5.82 -16.13
N LYS A 16 -3.18 6.99 -16.24
CA LYS A 16 -2.38 7.57 -15.14
C LYS A 16 -3.23 7.99 -13.95
N LYS A 17 -4.42 8.57 -14.19
CA LYS A 17 -5.37 8.92 -13.13
C LYS A 17 -5.90 7.66 -12.44
N ALA A 18 -6.28 6.63 -13.20
CA ALA A 18 -6.74 5.35 -12.68
C ALA A 18 -5.65 4.60 -11.89
N ALA A 19 -4.38 4.73 -12.29
CA ALA A 19 -3.24 4.13 -11.60
C ALA A 19 -2.86 4.83 -10.28
N LYS A 20 -3.55 5.93 -9.90
CA LYS A 20 -3.25 6.65 -8.66
C LYS A 20 -3.58 5.76 -7.46
N ARG A 21 -2.53 5.34 -6.76
CA ARG A 21 -2.67 4.47 -5.58
C ARG A 21 -3.43 5.20 -4.45
N PRO A 22 -4.30 4.51 -3.71
CA PRO A 22 -5.01 5.09 -2.56
C PRO A 22 -4.04 5.67 -1.51
N PRO A 23 -4.47 6.57 -0.61
CA PRO A 23 -3.57 7.13 0.42
C PRO A 23 -3.04 6.04 1.36
N ILE A 24 -1.81 6.21 1.87
CA ILE A 24 -1.31 5.38 2.98
C ILE A 24 -1.76 6.03 4.28
N VAL A 25 -2.62 5.35 5.04
CA VAL A 25 -3.14 5.82 6.31
C VAL A 25 -2.31 5.30 7.47
N ASN A 26 -2.33 6.04 8.58
CA ASN A 26 -1.58 5.73 9.79
C ASN A 26 -2.49 5.95 11.00
N TYR A 27 -3.02 4.85 11.54
CA TYR A 27 -3.91 4.87 12.70
C TYR A 27 -3.52 3.73 13.66
N PRO A 28 -3.71 3.91 14.97
CA PRO A 28 -3.53 2.83 15.93
C PRO A 28 -4.71 1.85 15.85
N GLY A 29 -4.45 0.57 16.07
CA GLY A 29 -5.47 -0.47 16.07
C GLY A 29 -5.07 -1.65 16.94
N GLU A 30 -6.03 -2.46 17.34
CA GLU A 30 -5.76 -3.66 18.13
C GLU A 30 -4.87 -4.63 17.36
N GLY A 31 -3.84 -5.15 18.02
CA GLY A 31 -2.85 -6.05 17.39
C GLY A 31 -1.86 -5.35 16.43
N PHE A 32 -1.88 -4.02 16.34
CA PHE A 32 -0.89 -3.28 15.57
C PHE A 32 0.41 -3.17 16.36
N ARG A 33 1.52 -3.26 15.64
CA ARG A 33 2.83 -2.96 16.19
C ARG A 33 3.12 -1.47 16.01
N GLU A 34 3.30 -0.77 17.11
CA GLU A 34 3.85 0.58 17.10
C GLU A 34 5.35 0.54 16.78
N MET A 35 5.81 1.46 15.95
CA MET A 35 7.18 1.49 15.46
C MET A 35 7.56 2.89 15.02
N THR A 36 8.79 3.31 15.28
CA THR A 36 9.30 4.58 14.74
C THR A 36 9.64 4.48 13.25
N LYS A 37 9.71 5.63 12.57
CA LYS A 37 10.18 5.69 11.17
C LYS A 37 11.56 5.09 10.99
N ALA A 38 12.44 5.25 11.99
CA ALA A 38 13.80 4.73 11.96
C ALA A 38 13.82 3.19 12.06
N GLU A 39 13.02 2.61 12.94
CA GLU A 39 12.89 1.15 13.06
C GLU A 39 12.29 0.54 11.78
N TRP A 40 11.27 1.18 11.21
CA TRP A 40 10.72 0.75 9.93
C TRP A 40 11.72 0.84 8.78
N ALA A 41 12.56 1.88 8.75
CA ALA A 41 13.62 2.01 7.77
C ALA A 41 14.63 0.86 7.87
N LYS A 42 14.98 0.44 9.08
CA LYS A 42 15.91 -0.67 9.37
C LYS A 42 15.35 -2.05 9.02
N LEU A 43 14.04 -2.23 9.01
CA LEU A 43 13.44 -3.53 8.66
C LEU A 43 13.78 -3.92 7.21
N PRO A 44 14.17 -5.19 6.94
CA PRO A 44 14.39 -5.69 5.59
C PRO A 44 13.16 -5.50 4.70
N ALA A 45 13.38 -5.23 3.40
CA ALA A 45 12.29 -5.02 2.45
C ALA A 45 11.36 -6.23 2.33
N ASP A 46 11.89 -7.46 2.40
CA ASP A 46 11.08 -8.68 2.33
C ASP A 46 10.25 -8.93 3.60
N TYR A 47 10.62 -8.29 4.71
CA TYR A 47 9.97 -8.43 6.01
C TYR A 47 8.97 -7.32 6.29
N LYS A 48 8.83 -6.34 5.38
CA LYS A 48 7.91 -5.22 5.54
C LYS A 48 7.15 -4.95 4.24
N GLY A 49 5.94 -4.43 4.34
CA GLY A 49 5.14 -4.18 3.16
C GLY A 49 4.02 -3.18 3.38
N VAL A 50 3.52 -2.64 2.28
CA VAL A 50 2.31 -1.84 2.26
C VAL A 50 1.22 -2.66 1.58
N ARG A 51 0.09 -2.84 2.26
CA ARG A 51 -1.10 -3.53 1.72
C ARG A 51 -2.22 -2.54 1.46
N GLY A 52 -3.09 -2.87 0.51
CA GLY A 52 -4.31 -2.12 0.23
C GLY A 52 -5.51 -2.72 0.96
N ALA A 53 -6.45 -1.88 1.35
CA ALA A 53 -7.81 -2.23 1.70
C ALA A 53 -8.74 -1.63 0.64
N ALA A 54 -9.74 -2.41 0.22
CA ALA A 54 -10.77 -1.95 -0.68
C ALA A 54 -11.66 -0.89 0.00
N GLU A 55 -12.35 -0.09 -0.81
CA GLU A 55 -13.38 0.80 -0.28
C GLU A 55 -14.54 0.00 0.33
N THR A 56 -15.14 0.56 1.38
CA THR A 56 -16.36 0.06 2.02
C THR A 56 -17.33 1.23 2.19
N GLU A 57 -18.55 0.95 2.64
CA GLU A 57 -19.55 2.00 2.93
C GLU A 57 -19.05 3.03 3.97
N THR A 58 -18.13 2.63 4.85
CA THR A 58 -17.65 3.48 5.95
C THR A 58 -16.35 4.23 5.62
N HIS A 59 -15.56 3.75 4.67
CA HIS A 59 -14.26 4.34 4.35
C HIS A 59 -13.85 4.09 2.89
N GLY A 60 -13.22 5.07 2.26
CA GLY A 60 -12.62 4.91 0.94
C GLY A 60 -11.46 3.90 0.94
N ALA A 61 -11.01 3.48 -0.25
CA ALA A 61 -9.84 2.62 -0.37
C ALA A 61 -8.62 3.27 0.27
N TYR A 62 -7.80 2.47 0.95
CA TYR A 62 -6.58 2.97 1.61
C TYR A 62 -5.47 1.93 1.57
N ARG A 63 -4.28 2.36 1.99
CA ARG A 63 -3.11 1.50 2.15
C ARG A 63 -2.57 1.60 3.57
N PHE A 64 -2.03 0.52 4.11
CA PHE A 64 -1.49 0.45 5.47
C PHE A 64 -0.20 -0.37 5.50
N ARG A 65 0.62 -0.16 6.54
CA ARG A 65 1.91 -0.84 6.70
C ARG A 65 1.74 -2.15 7.46
N ARG A 66 2.53 -3.16 7.08
CA ARG A 66 2.67 -4.44 7.78
C ARG A 66 4.12 -4.86 7.89
N CYS A 67 4.45 -5.63 8.92
CA CYS A 67 5.73 -6.32 9.03
C CYS A 67 5.57 -7.78 9.46
N MET A 68 6.55 -8.60 9.09
CA MET A 68 6.73 -9.95 9.60
C MET A 68 7.32 -9.88 11.01
N THR A 69 6.74 -10.61 11.95
CA THR A 69 7.25 -10.75 13.31
C THR A 69 8.12 -12.00 13.44
N HIS A 70 8.81 -12.15 14.58
CA HIS A 70 9.62 -13.35 14.88
C HIS A 70 8.81 -14.66 14.90
N GLY A 71 7.48 -14.59 15.10
CA GLY A 71 6.59 -15.75 15.01
C GLY A 71 6.16 -16.12 13.59
N CYS A 72 6.80 -15.56 12.55
CA CYS A 72 6.40 -15.71 11.15
C CYS A 72 4.95 -15.28 10.86
N THR A 73 4.44 -14.30 11.64
CA THR A 73 3.11 -13.72 11.45
C THR A 73 3.21 -12.30 10.90
N LEU A 74 2.25 -11.91 10.05
CA LEU A 74 2.14 -10.54 9.53
C LEU A 74 1.22 -9.72 10.43
N VAL A 75 1.77 -8.64 10.99
CA VAL A 75 1.03 -7.68 11.82
C VAL A 75 0.98 -6.31 11.15
N ASN A 76 -0.07 -5.55 11.43
CA ASN A 76 -0.19 -4.16 10.98
C ASN A 76 0.75 -3.26 11.77
N VAL A 77 1.19 -2.16 11.17
CA VAL A 77 2.18 -1.26 11.76
C VAL A 77 1.65 0.17 11.76
N TYR A 78 1.78 0.83 12.91
CA TYR A 78 1.52 2.24 13.13
C TYR A 78 2.86 2.97 13.38
N ILE A 79 3.11 4.06 12.64
CA ILE A 79 4.39 4.80 12.60
C ILE A 79 4.23 6.31 12.73
#